data_AF-A0A0M0HIZ3-F1
#
_entry.id   AF-A0A0M0HIZ3-F1
#
_cell.length_a   1.000
_cell.length_b   1.000
_cell.length_c   1.000
_cell.angle_alpha   90.00
_cell.angle_beta   90.00
_cell.angle_gamma   90.00
#
_symmetry.space_group_name_H-M   'P 1'
#
loop_
_entity.id
_entity.type
_entity.pdbx_description
1 polymer ?
#
loop_
_entity_poly.entity_id
_entity_poly.type
_entity_poly.pdbx_seq_one_letter_code
_entity_poly.pdbx_strand_id
1 'polypeptide(L)'
;MEIQSERNGYEGGFLAAEQLIASGQRLDGIFCATALMACGFLDGMRKNGLDAPKDFHIIGFDNTPLTAQYSYRLTTIEHDVVEAAKRALWCLESRAR
;
A
#
# COMPACT_ATOMS: atom_id res chain seq x y z
N MET A 1 -3.53 -15.12 -1.18
CA MET A 1 -2.17 -15.21 -1.76
C MET A 1 -1.38 -14.05 -1.21
N GLU A 2 -0.11 -14.26 -0.86
CA GLU A 2 0.77 -13.20 -0.40
C GLU A 2 1.87 -13.00 -1.45
N ILE A 3 2.12 -11.74 -1.82
CA ILE A 3 3.19 -11.36 -2.75
C ILE A 3 4.25 -10.66 -1.91
N GLN A 4 5.41 -11.28 -1.76
CA GLN A 4 6.52 -10.69 -1.03
C GLN A 4 7.48 -10.01 -2.00
N SER A 5 7.82 -8.76 -1.70
CA SER A 5 8.82 -8.00 -2.44
C SER A 5 10.09 -7.89 -1.62
N GLU A 6 11.25 -8.08 -2.25
CA GLU A 6 12.56 -7.87 -1.61
C GLU A 6 12.88 -6.39 -1.40
N ARG A 7 12.11 -5.49 -2.03
CA ARG A 7 12.25 -4.04 -1.91
C ARG A 7 11.07 -3.46 -1.13
N ASN A 8 11.33 -2.38 -0.41
CA ASN A 8 10.33 -1.64 0.34
C ASN A 8 9.81 -0.43 -0.45
N GLY A 9 8.67 0.13 -0.02
CA GLY A 9 8.12 1.36 -0.59
C GLY A 9 7.68 1.21 -2.05
N TYR A 10 7.80 2.28 -2.83
CA TYR A 10 7.26 2.34 -4.19
C TYR A 10 7.84 1.25 -5.10
N GLU A 11 9.17 1.13 -5.13
CA GLU A 11 9.87 0.12 -5.96
C GLU A 11 9.41 -1.29 -5.60
N GLY A 12 9.21 -1.55 -4.30
CA GLY A 12 8.69 -2.82 -3.80
C GLY A 12 7.34 -3.19 -4.42
N GLY A 13 6.39 -2.26 -4.39
CA GLY A 13 5.07 -2.43 -4.99
C GLY A 13 5.12 -2.62 -6.50
N PHE A 14 5.95 -1.82 -7.19
CA PHE A 14 6.10 -1.91 -8.64
C PHE A 14 6.62 -3.29 -9.09
N LEU A 15 7.66 -3.79 -8.42
CA LEU A 15 8.21 -5.12 -8.70
C LEU A 15 7.21 -6.24 -8.38
N ALA A 16 6.42 -6.10 -7.31
CA ALA A 16 5.38 -7.06 -6.95
C ALA A 16 4.30 -7.15 -8.05
N ALA A 17 3.91 -6.03 -8.67
CA ALA A 17 2.99 -6.02 -9.81
C ALA A 17 3.60 -6.76 -11.02
N GLU A 18 4.86 -6.47 -11.37
CA GLU A 18 5.54 -7.15 -12.48
C GLU A 18 5.65 -8.67 -12.25
N GLN A 19 5.92 -9.10 -11.02
CA GLN A 19 5.95 -10.52 -10.66
C GLN A 19 4.58 -11.19 -10.81
N LEU A 20 3.51 -10.52 -10.35
CA LEU A 20 2.14 -11.02 -10.51
C LEU A 20 1.79 -11.19 -11.98
N ILE A 21 2.06 -10.17 -12.81
CA ILE A 21 1.82 -10.22 -14.26
C ILE A 21 2.61 -11.35 -14.92
N ALA A 22 3.89 -11.49 -14.59
CA ALA A 22 4.74 -12.56 -15.13
C ALA A 22 4.26 -13.96 -14.73
N SER A 23 3.62 -14.10 -13.57
CA SER A 23 3.03 -15.37 -13.12
C SER A 23 1.78 -15.78 -13.91
N GLY A 24 1.16 -14.85 -14.66
CA GLY A 24 -0.08 -15.06 -15.41
C GLY A 24 -1.33 -15.20 -14.54
N GLN A 25 -1.22 -15.00 -13.23
CA GLN A 25 -2.34 -15.11 -12.31
C GLN A 25 -3.25 -13.88 -12.40
N ARG A 26 -4.56 -14.10 -12.27
CA ARG A 26 -5.55 -13.02 -12.19
C ARG A 26 -5.77 -12.61 -10.74
N LEU A 27 -6.08 -11.34 -10.54
CA LEU A 27 -6.32 -10.73 -9.23
C LEU A 27 -7.56 -9.83 -9.32
N ASP A 28 -8.55 -10.10 -8.46
CA ASP A 28 -9.75 -9.26 -8.35
C ASP A 28 -9.51 -8.03 -7.44
N GLY A 29 -8.57 -8.15 -6.50
CA GLY A 29 -8.11 -7.03 -5.69
C GLY A 29 -6.90 -7.34 -4.81
N ILE A 30 -6.23 -6.28 -4.36
CA ILE A 30 -5.02 -6.34 -3.54
C ILE A 30 -5.09 -5.33 -2.38
N PHE A 31 -4.55 -5.75 -1.24
CA PHE A 31 -4.22 -4.87 -0.13
C PHE A 31 -2.71 -4.69 -0.07
N CYS A 32 -2.25 -3.44 0.04
CA CYS A 32 -0.84 -3.10 0.18
C CYS A 32 -0.56 -2.54 1.58
N ALA A 33 0.50 -3.01 2.22
CA ALA A 33 0.78 -2.68 3.63
C ALA A 33 1.21 -1.21 3.88
N THR A 34 1.50 -0.44 2.83
CA THR A 34 1.67 1.02 2.90
C THR A 34 1.09 1.67 1.64
N ALA A 35 0.73 2.95 1.74
CA ALA A 35 0.27 3.74 0.61
C ALA A 35 1.30 3.79 -0.52
N LEU A 36 2.57 3.93 -0.15
CA LEU A 36 3.64 4.07 -1.12
C LEU A 36 3.83 2.78 -1.94
N MET A 37 3.71 1.61 -1.31
CA MET A 37 3.68 0.33 -2.02
C MET A 37 2.45 0.23 -2.93
N ALA A 38 1.28 0.68 -2.49
CA ALA A 38 0.08 0.67 -3.31
C ALA A 38 0.22 1.53 -4.58
N CYS A 39 0.81 2.72 -4.46
CA CYS A 39 1.11 3.59 -5.60
C CYS A 39 2.05 2.89 -6.61
N GLY A 40 3.13 2.27 -6.11
CA GLY A 40 4.06 1.52 -6.96
C GLY A 40 3.42 0.32 -7.65
N PHE A 41 2.61 -0.44 -6.91
CA PHE A 41 1.87 -1.58 -7.46
C PHE A 41 0.91 -1.13 -8.57
N LEU A 42 0.15 -0.06 -8.34
CA LEU A 42 -0.77 0.49 -9.33
C LEU A 42 -0.04 0.93 -10.60
N ASP A 43 1.11 1.59 -10.48
CA ASP A 43 1.88 2.02 -11.64
C ASP A 43 2.51 0.84 -12.40
N GLY A 44 2.92 -0.23 -11.70
CA GLY A 44 3.36 -1.47 -12.32
C GLY A 44 2.24 -2.18 -13.10
N MET A 45 1.02 -2.21 -12.55
CA MET A 45 -0.16 -2.73 -13.26
C MET A 45 -0.49 -1.88 -14.49
N ARG A 46 -0.44 -0.54 -14.36
CA ARG A 46 -0.71 0.41 -15.47
C ARG A 46 0.29 0.29 -16.60
N LYS A 47 1.56 0.02 -16.31
CA LYS A 47 2.57 -0.28 -17.33
C LYS A 47 2.16 -1.46 -18.22
N ASN A 48 1.38 -2.39 -17.68
CA ASN A 48 0.86 -3.56 -18.38
C ASN A 48 -0.59 -3.37 -18.87
N GLY A 49 -1.08 -2.12 -18.88
CA GLY A 49 -2.39 -1.75 -19.42
C GLY A 49 -3.58 -2.07 -18.52
N LEU A 50 -3.35 -2.43 -17.25
CA LEU A 50 -4.39 -2.68 -16.26
C LEU A 50 -4.49 -1.52 -15.28
N ASP A 51 -5.69 -1.10 -14.93
CA ASP A 51 -5.92 0.02 -14.01
C ASP A 51 -6.98 -0.30 -12.96
N ALA A 52 -6.89 0.35 -11.81
CA ALA A 52 -7.89 0.26 -10.75
C ALA A 52 -8.79 1.50 -10.76
N PRO A 53 -10.10 1.37 -10.48
CA PRO A 53 -10.81 0.15 -10.10
C PRO A 53 -11.35 -0.67 -11.29
N LYS A 54 -10.96 -0.32 -12.53
CA LYS A 54 -11.58 -0.87 -13.74
C LYS A 54 -11.32 -2.37 -13.91
N ASP A 55 -10.08 -2.80 -13.71
CA ASP A 55 -9.64 -4.17 -13.98
C ASP A 55 -9.41 -4.98 -12.69
N PHE A 56 -9.07 -4.29 -11.59
CA PHE A 56 -8.89 -4.86 -10.25
C PHE A 56 -9.10 -3.78 -9.18
N HIS A 57 -9.26 -4.19 -7.92
CA HIS A 57 -9.40 -3.27 -6.79
C HIS A 57 -8.09 -3.14 -6.01
N ILE A 58 -7.81 -1.97 -5.45
CA ILE A 58 -6.64 -1.74 -4.61
C ILE A 58 -6.97 -0.93 -3.37
N ILE A 59 -6.47 -1.39 -2.23
CA ILE A 59 -6.55 -0.69 -0.95
C ILE A 59 -5.12 -0.52 -0.40
N GLY A 60 -4.74 0.71 -0.10
CA GLY A 60 -3.53 1.03 0.64
C GLY A 60 -3.74 1.11 2.15
N PHE A 61 -2.68 1.46 2.85
CA PHE A 61 -2.68 1.75 4.29
C PHE A 61 -1.98 3.10 4.52
N ASP A 62 -2.12 3.72 5.70
CA ASP A 62 -1.43 4.93 6.19
C ASP A 62 -1.88 6.32 5.67
N ASN A 63 -2.78 6.40 4.68
CA ASN A 63 -3.36 7.65 4.15
C ASN A 63 -2.37 8.81 3.91
N THR A 64 -1.16 8.54 3.41
CA THR A 64 -0.18 9.60 3.12
C THR A 64 -0.66 10.60 2.05
N PRO A 65 -0.18 11.87 2.04
CA PRO A 65 -0.61 12.90 1.08
C PRO A 65 -0.50 12.52 -0.40
N LEU A 66 0.43 11.61 -0.75
CA LEU A 66 0.60 11.10 -2.12
C LEU A 66 -0.67 10.40 -2.63
N THR A 67 -1.38 9.68 -1.75
CA THR A 67 -2.57 8.90 -2.10
C THR A 67 -3.71 9.74 -2.65
N ALA A 68 -3.82 11.00 -2.20
CA ALA A 68 -4.86 11.95 -2.62
C ALA A 68 -4.58 12.62 -3.97
N GLN A 69 -3.36 12.49 -4.50
CA GLN A 69 -3.03 13.09 -5.80
C GLN A 69 -3.89 12.51 -6.92
N TYR A 70 -4.19 13.32 -7.94
CA TYR A 70 -5.10 12.96 -9.03
C TYR A 70 -4.73 11.63 -9.72
N SER A 71 -3.43 11.38 -9.89
CA SER A 71 -2.89 10.15 -10.50
C SER A 71 -3.23 8.89 -9.71
N TYR A 72 -3.47 9.00 -8.40
CA TYR A 72 -3.72 7.85 -7.53
C TYR A 72 -5.16 7.82 -7.04
N ARG A 73 -5.63 8.88 -6.35
CA ARG A 73 -6.96 8.93 -5.70
C ARG A 73 -7.26 7.60 -4.98
N LEU A 74 -6.27 7.12 -4.25
CA LEU A 74 -6.18 5.75 -3.78
C LEU A 74 -7.08 5.55 -2.57
N THR A 75 -7.88 4.47 -2.58
CA THR A 75 -8.59 4.03 -1.38
C THR A 75 -7.58 3.51 -0.36
N THR A 76 -7.63 4.00 0.88
CA THR A 76 -6.64 3.69 1.90
C THR A 76 -7.26 3.61 3.28
N ILE A 77 -6.69 2.77 4.13
CA ILE A 77 -7.05 2.69 5.55
C ILE A 77 -6.25 3.76 6.28
N GLU A 78 -6.97 4.73 6.84
CA GLU A 78 -6.40 5.73 7.74
C GLU A 78 -6.42 5.23 9.19
N HIS A 79 -5.32 5.49 9.90
CA HIS A 79 -5.22 5.22 11.34
C HIS A 79 -4.81 6.48 12.08
N ASP A 80 -5.28 6.62 13.33
CA ASP A 80 -4.92 7.76 14.18
C ASP A 80 -3.49 7.61 14.71
N VAL A 81 -2.54 8.12 13.93
CA VAL A 81 -1.11 8.13 14.28
C VAL A 81 -0.83 8.93 15.55
N VAL A 82 -1.64 9.96 15.84
CA VAL A 82 -1.46 10.82 17.02
C VAL A 82 -1.85 10.04 18.26
N GLU A 83 -2.99 9.37 18.24
CA GLU A 83 -3.45 8.53 19.35
C GLU A 83 -2.53 7.32 19.56
N ALA A 84 -2.05 6.70 18.48
CA ALA A 84 -1.05 5.63 18.58
C ALA A 84 0.24 6.11 19.27
N ALA A 85 0.76 7.28 18.88
CA ALA A 85 1.95 7.88 19.49
C ALA A 85 1.74 8.22 20.97
N LYS A 86 0.59 8.81 21.33
CA LYS A 86 0.22 9.11 22.72
C LYS A 86 0.22 7.85 23.58
N ARG A 87 -0.39 6.77 23.09
CA ARG A 87 -0.43 5.47 23.79
C ARG A 87 0.96 4.88 23.97
N ALA A 88 1.80 4.96 22.94
CA ALA A 88 3.18 4.50 23.03
C ALA A 88 3.97 5.25 24.12
N LEU A 89 3.83 6.58 24.18
CA LEU A 89 4.47 7.40 25.21
C LEU A 89 3.96 7.08 26.61
N TRP A 90 2.65 6.97 26.79
CA TRP A 90 2.04 6.58 28.07
C TRP A 90 2.57 5.23 28.57
N CYS A 91 2.70 4.24 27.69
CA CYS A 91 3.27 2.93 28.02
C CYS A 91 4.73 3.03 28.48
N LEU A 92 5.53 3.89 27.86
CA LEU A 92 6.93 4.10 28.24
C LEU A 92 7.04 4.77 29.62
N GLU A 93 6.28 5.84 29.85
CA GLU A 93 6.25 6.55 31.14
C GLU A 93 5.78 5.66 32.29
N SER A 94 4.80 4.79 32.03
CA SER A 94 4.25 3.86 33.03
C SER A 94 5.23 2.77 33.45
N ARG A 95 6.22 2.43 32.59
CA ARG A 95 7.29 1.46 32.89
C ARG A 95 8.53 2.09 33.51
N ALA A 96 8.66 3.41 33.43
CA ALA A 96 9.78 4.16 34.00
C ALA A 96 9.59 4.49 35.48
N ARG A 97 8.43 4.14 36.05
CA ARG A 97 8.11 4.19 37.48
C ARG A 97 8.20 2.79 38.09
#